data_AF-A0A416GF22-F1
#
_entry.id   AF-A0A416GF22-F1
#
_cell.length_a   1.000
_cell.length_b   1.000
_cell.length_c   1.000
_cell.angle_alpha   90.00
_cell.angle_beta   90.00
_cell.angle_gamma   90.00
#
_symmetry.space_group_name_H-M   'P 1'
#
loop_
_entity.id
_entity.type
_entity.pdbx_description
1 polymer ?
#
loop_
_entity_poly.entity_id
_entity_poly.type
_entity_poly.pdbx_seq_one_letter_code
_entity_poly.pdbx_strand_id
1 'polypeptide(L)'
;MLLLLAGSFCLPAAAENKQDACKILDLKRVSSQLNLNPQSKEKQMAFLEAFPNSWEEFIAVYHHYDPLTGSYDRLYQQAPKHIESLKSLDQVDDARLIPHLVDLTYGSSWDADAPNYLQEVLHELMAGKKDAFFAELSKRSKAAQFDFWAFYWSSPAKNGTDSPYEKEKKALESAMKDKYPQIVRALSLAYEYYYGEAMPL
;
A
#
# COMPACT_ATOMS: atom_id res chain seq x y z
N MET A 1 26.88 10.95 -39.87
CA MET A 1 27.25 9.59 -39.46
C MET A 1 26.78 9.42 -38.02
N LEU A 2 25.72 8.61 -37.83
CA LEU A 2 25.13 8.27 -36.54
C LEU A 2 26.15 7.52 -35.66
N LEU A 3 26.04 7.66 -34.34
CA LEU A 3 26.17 6.55 -33.39
C LEU A 3 25.41 6.89 -32.10
N LEU A 4 24.18 6.38 -32.03
CA LEU A 4 23.37 6.22 -30.83
C LEU A 4 23.96 5.05 -30.02
N LEU A 5 24.36 5.28 -28.76
CA LEU A 5 24.59 4.22 -27.79
C LEU A 5 23.32 4.08 -26.93
N ALA A 6 22.40 3.24 -27.40
CA ALA A 6 21.33 2.70 -26.57
C ALA A 6 21.87 1.46 -25.85
N GLY A 7 22.35 1.63 -24.62
CA GLY A 7 22.65 0.53 -23.72
C GLY A 7 21.35 -0.02 -23.13
N SER A 8 20.77 -1.02 -23.78
CA SER A 8 19.61 -1.74 -23.27
C SER A 8 20.07 -2.68 -22.15
N PHE A 9 19.85 -2.31 -20.89
CA PHE A 9 19.95 -3.25 -19.77
C PHE A 9 18.71 -4.15 -19.78
N CYS A 10 18.74 -5.21 -20.58
CA CYS A 10 17.85 -6.36 -20.34
C CYS A 10 18.45 -7.17 -19.20
N LEU A 11 17.92 -7.01 -17.99
CA LEU A 11 18.06 -8.06 -16.98
C LEU A 11 17.41 -9.33 -17.55
N PRO A 12 18.08 -10.50 -17.51
CA PRO A 12 17.48 -11.72 -18.02
C PRO A 12 16.35 -12.16 -17.09
N ALA A 13 15.15 -12.35 -17.63
CA ALA A 13 13.92 -12.74 -16.90
C ALA A 13 14.11 -13.94 -15.93
N ALA A 14 15.10 -14.81 -16.16
CA ALA A 14 15.44 -15.90 -15.25
C ALA A 14 16.03 -15.44 -13.90
N ALA A 15 16.76 -14.32 -13.87
CA ALA A 15 17.31 -13.74 -12.64
C ALA A 15 16.22 -13.06 -11.81
N GLU A 16 15.31 -12.34 -12.48
CA GLU A 16 14.13 -11.71 -11.88
C GLU A 16 13.20 -12.77 -11.27
N ASN A 17 12.90 -13.84 -12.00
CA ASN A 17 12.08 -14.95 -11.50
C ASN A 17 12.71 -15.68 -10.29
N LYS A 18 14.04 -15.80 -10.25
CA LYS A 18 14.74 -16.36 -9.09
C LYS A 18 14.69 -15.44 -7.86
N GLN A 19 14.78 -14.13 -8.06
CA GLN A 19 14.69 -13.14 -7.00
C GLN A 19 13.29 -13.10 -6.38
N ASP A 20 12.25 -13.14 -7.22
CA ASP A 20 10.85 -13.27 -6.79
C ASP A 20 10.62 -14.53 -5.95
N ALA A 21 11.13 -15.68 -6.40
CA ALA A 21 10.99 -16.94 -5.68
C ALA A 21 11.64 -16.88 -4.28
N CYS A 22 12.84 -16.30 -4.16
CA CYS A 22 13.49 -16.10 -2.87
C CYS A 22 12.66 -15.20 -1.94
N LYS A 23 12.15 -14.07 -2.43
CA LYS A 23 11.30 -13.17 -1.65
C LYS A 23 10.02 -13.85 -1.16
N ILE A 24 9.35 -14.61 -2.02
CA ILE A 24 8.13 -15.35 -1.68
C ILE A 24 8.41 -16.37 -0.56
N LEU A 25 9.51 -17.12 -0.66
CA LEU A 25 9.90 -18.09 0.36
C LEU A 25 10.26 -17.41 1.68
N ASP A 26 10.95 -16.27 1.63
CA ASP A 26 11.29 -15.50 2.82
C ASP A 26 10.04 -14.93 3.50
N LEU A 27 9.11 -14.34 2.74
CA LEU A 27 7.85 -13.83 3.29
C LEU A 27 7.03 -14.94 3.95
N LYS A 28 6.92 -16.12 3.32
CA LYS A 28 6.27 -17.32 3.91
C LYS A 28 6.94 -17.71 5.24
N ARG A 29 8.26 -17.76 5.27
CA ARG A 29 9.05 -18.12 6.45
C ARG A 29 8.86 -17.11 7.58
N VAL A 30 9.05 -15.81 7.33
CA VAL A 30 8.95 -14.80 8.40
C VAL A 30 7.51 -14.61 8.87
N SER A 31 6.52 -14.75 7.99
CA SER A 31 5.10 -14.77 8.37
C SER A 31 4.79 -15.95 9.30
N SER A 32 5.32 -17.14 9.01
CA SER A 32 5.17 -18.31 9.89
C SER A 32 5.84 -18.09 11.26
N GLN A 33 7.03 -17.49 11.28
CA GLN A 33 7.73 -17.15 12.52
C GLN A 33 7.00 -16.08 13.34
N LEU A 34 6.44 -15.05 12.69
CA LEU A 34 5.62 -14.03 13.32
C LEU A 34 4.37 -14.65 13.96
N ASN A 35 3.69 -15.56 13.26
CA ASN A 35 2.52 -16.27 13.80
C ASN A 35 2.83 -17.08 15.07
N LEU A 36 4.05 -17.64 15.19
CA LEU A 36 4.48 -18.39 16.36
C LEU A 36 4.86 -17.49 17.55
N ASN A 37 5.36 -16.29 17.27
CA ASN A 37 5.77 -15.34 18.30
C ASN A 37 5.41 -13.89 17.91
N PRO A 38 4.12 -13.53 17.96
CA PRO A 38 3.63 -12.26 17.42
C PRO A 38 4.13 -11.05 18.22
N GLN A 39 4.53 -11.23 19.47
CA GLN A 39 5.00 -10.16 20.35
C GLN A 39 6.51 -9.89 20.22
N SER A 40 7.22 -10.67 19.40
CA SER A 40 8.64 -10.46 19.19
C SER A 40 8.91 -9.29 18.25
N LYS A 41 9.55 -8.24 18.77
CA LYS A 41 10.04 -7.10 17.97
C LYS A 41 10.87 -7.55 16.77
N GLU A 42 11.76 -8.52 16.95
CA GLU A 42 12.59 -9.07 15.87
C GLU A 42 11.72 -9.71 14.76
N LYS A 43 10.69 -10.48 15.12
CA LYS A 43 9.84 -11.15 14.13
C LYS A 43 8.90 -10.20 13.41
N GLN A 44 8.36 -9.19 14.11
CA GLN A 44 7.58 -8.14 13.47
C GLN A 44 8.42 -7.31 12.50
N MET A 45 9.66 -6.95 12.89
CA MET A 45 10.60 -6.24 12.02
C MET A 45 10.96 -7.08 10.79
N ALA A 46 11.32 -8.35 10.98
CA ALA A 46 11.65 -9.25 9.88
C ALA A 46 10.48 -9.48 8.93
N PHE A 47 9.24 -9.49 9.45
CA PHE A 47 8.04 -9.54 8.63
C PHE A 47 7.88 -8.29 7.78
N LEU A 48 7.96 -7.09 8.38
CA LEU A 48 7.87 -5.83 7.63
C LEU A 48 8.96 -5.71 6.56
N GLU A 49 10.18 -6.12 6.86
CA GLU A 49 11.31 -6.06 5.91
C GLU A 49 11.16 -7.03 4.73
N ALA A 50 10.46 -8.15 4.91
CA ALA A 50 10.17 -9.10 3.83
C ALA A 50 8.84 -8.82 3.12
N PHE A 51 7.96 -8.02 3.71
CA PHE A 51 6.71 -7.61 3.08
C PHE A 51 7.03 -6.76 1.83
N PRO A 52 6.22 -6.84 0.75
CA PRO A 52 6.43 -6.04 -0.44
C PRO A 52 6.60 -4.55 -0.10
N ASN A 53 7.59 -3.89 -0.70
CA ASN A 53 7.93 -2.49 -0.40
C ASN A 53 7.54 -1.50 -1.51
N SER A 54 6.91 -2.00 -2.57
CA SER A 54 6.45 -1.27 -3.74
C SER A 54 5.21 -1.94 -4.30
N TRP A 55 4.43 -1.18 -5.07
CA TRP A 55 3.21 -1.69 -5.67
C TRP A 55 3.49 -2.85 -6.64
N GLU A 56 4.56 -2.75 -7.45
CA GLU A 56 4.93 -3.79 -8.40
C GLU A 56 5.26 -5.10 -7.69
N GLU A 57 6.02 -5.05 -6.59
CA GLU A 57 6.31 -6.23 -5.77
C GLU A 57 5.04 -6.79 -5.12
N PHE A 58 4.15 -5.91 -4.65
CA PHE A 58 2.90 -6.32 -4.02
C PHE A 58 2.01 -7.12 -5.00
N ILE A 59 1.83 -6.61 -6.22
CA ILE A 59 1.10 -7.29 -7.29
C ILE A 59 1.82 -8.57 -7.73
N ALA A 60 3.14 -8.53 -7.89
CA ALA A 60 3.93 -9.71 -8.24
C ALA A 60 3.81 -10.82 -7.19
N VAL A 61 3.66 -10.50 -5.91
CA VAL A 61 3.54 -11.50 -4.84
C VAL A 61 2.11 -12.04 -4.73
N TYR A 62 1.11 -11.15 -4.74
CA TYR A 62 -0.26 -11.49 -4.37
C TYR A 62 -1.21 -11.64 -5.55
N HIS A 63 -0.89 -11.14 -6.74
CA HIS A 63 -1.83 -11.09 -7.87
C HIS A 63 -1.24 -11.69 -9.17
N HIS A 64 -0.24 -12.55 -9.06
CA HIS A 64 0.35 -13.24 -10.21
C HIS A 64 -0.50 -14.44 -10.65
N TYR A 65 -1.00 -14.38 -11.89
CA TYR A 65 -1.74 -15.45 -12.55
C TYR A 65 -0.82 -16.25 -13.48
N ASP A 66 -0.69 -17.56 -13.26
CA ASP A 66 -0.01 -18.45 -14.20
C ASP A 66 -1.00 -18.96 -15.26
N PRO A 67 -0.86 -18.55 -16.54
CA PRO A 67 -1.76 -18.99 -17.60
C PRO A 67 -1.58 -20.47 -17.96
N LEU A 68 -0.46 -21.10 -17.61
CA LEU A 68 -0.22 -22.52 -17.86
C LEU A 68 -1.00 -23.41 -16.90
N THR A 69 -1.15 -22.98 -15.64
CA THR A 69 -1.95 -23.69 -14.64
C THR A 69 -3.38 -23.16 -14.56
N GLY A 70 -3.65 -21.99 -15.13
CA GLY A 70 -4.94 -21.32 -15.08
C GLY A 70 -5.29 -20.81 -13.68
N SER A 71 -4.30 -20.53 -12.84
CA SER A 71 -4.50 -20.22 -11.42
C SER A 71 -3.51 -19.19 -10.90
N TYR A 72 -3.89 -18.50 -9.83
CA TYR A 72 -2.93 -17.77 -9.00
C TYR A 72 -2.04 -18.74 -8.24
N ASP A 73 -0.73 -18.69 -8.48
CA ASP A 73 0.25 -19.73 -8.11
C ASP A 73 1.25 -19.28 -7.02
N ARG A 74 1.27 -17.98 -6.67
CA ARG A 74 2.18 -17.41 -5.67
C ARG A 74 1.56 -17.32 -4.27
N LEU A 75 1.32 -16.11 -3.76
CA LEU A 75 0.83 -15.88 -2.40
C LEU A 75 -0.60 -15.34 -2.34
N TYR A 76 -1.34 -15.40 -3.45
CA TYR A 76 -2.72 -14.90 -3.56
C TYR A 76 -3.62 -15.35 -2.39
N GLN A 77 -3.65 -16.65 -2.08
CA GLN A 77 -4.47 -17.19 -0.99
C GLN A 77 -4.02 -16.77 0.41
N GLN A 78 -2.77 -16.31 0.56
CA GLN A 78 -2.23 -15.84 1.83
C GLN A 78 -2.33 -14.32 2.00
N ALA A 79 -2.72 -13.59 0.93
CA ALA A 79 -2.81 -12.14 0.94
C ALA A 79 -3.61 -11.59 2.12
N PRO A 80 -4.84 -12.07 2.43
CA PRO A 80 -5.64 -11.51 3.53
C PRO A 80 -4.87 -11.56 4.86
N LYS A 81 -4.33 -12.75 5.20
CA LYS A 81 -3.63 -12.97 6.47
C LYS A 81 -2.34 -12.16 6.57
N HIS A 82 -1.55 -12.11 5.50
CA HIS A 82 -0.31 -11.35 5.49
C HIS A 82 -0.58 -9.85 5.64
N ILE A 83 -1.53 -9.32 4.88
CA ILE A 83 -1.88 -7.90 4.88
C ILE A 83 -2.46 -7.50 6.25
N GLU A 84 -3.39 -8.29 6.80
CA GLU A 84 -3.95 -8.03 8.14
C GLU A 84 -2.89 -7.99 9.24
N SER A 85 -1.81 -8.77 9.10
CA SER A 85 -0.72 -8.81 10.09
C SER A 85 -0.03 -7.45 10.25
N LEU A 86 -0.08 -6.56 9.25
CA LEU A 86 0.46 -5.20 9.32
C LEU A 86 -0.19 -4.38 10.45
N LYS A 87 -1.46 -4.65 10.77
CA LYS A 87 -2.19 -3.96 11.86
C LYS A 87 -1.66 -4.31 13.24
N SER A 88 -1.02 -5.47 13.38
CA SER A 88 -0.56 -6.02 14.65
C SER A 88 0.93 -5.83 14.90
N LEU A 89 1.63 -5.03 14.07
CA LEU A 89 3.05 -4.74 14.23
C LEU A 89 3.31 -3.66 15.29
N ASP A 90 2.84 -3.89 16.52
CA ASP A 90 2.86 -2.93 17.63
C ASP A 90 4.26 -2.70 18.25
N GLN A 91 5.22 -3.57 17.98
CA GLN A 91 6.63 -3.43 18.37
C GLN A 91 7.48 -2.72 17.30
N VAL A 92 6.90 -2.44 16.12
CA VAL A 92 7.54 -1.68 15.05
C VAL A 92 7.18 -0.22 15.17
N ASP A 93 8.20 0.63 15.25
CA ASP A 93 8.00 2.07 15.39
C ASP A 93 7.33 2.67 14.14
N ASP A 94 6.46 3.67 14.33
CA ASP A 94 5.74 4.34 13.24
C ASP A 94 6.69 4.93 12.18
N ALA A 95 7.90 5.33 12.60
CA ALA A 95 8.96 5.82 11.71
C ALA A 95 9.47 4.77 10.70
N ARG A 96 9.11 3.50 10.86
CA ARG A 96 9.40 2.41 9.91
C ARG A 96 8.15 1.92 9.21
N LEU A 97 7.07 1.70 9.97
CA LEU A 97 5.82 1.17 9.42
C LEU A 97 5.16 2.14 8.44
N ILE A 98 4.99 3.40 8.83
CA ILE A 98 4.21 4.38 8.05
C ILE A 98 4.88 4.70 6.70
N PRO A 99 6.19 4.97 6.62
CA PRO A 99 6.86 5.16 5.33
C PRO A 99 6.67 3.97 4.39
N HIS A 100 6.82 2.74 4.91
CA HIS A 100 6.65 1.52 4.13
C HIS A 100 5.24 1.39 3.54
N LEU A 101 4.20 1.67 4.36
CA LEU A 101 2.82 1.67 3.90
C LEU A 101 2.50 2.77 2.89
N VAL A 102 3.14 3.94 3.03
CA VAL A 102 2.99 5.05 2.07
C VAL A 102 3.69 4.74 0.74
N ASP A 103 4.88 4.14 0.78
CA ASP A 103 5.63 3.78 -0.43
C ASP A 103 4.90 2.71 -1.26
N LEU A 104 4.18 1.79 -0.59
CA LEU A 104 3.36 0.77 -1.22
C LEU A 104 2.25 1.29 -2.13
N THR A 105 1.76 2.52 -1.92
CA THR A 105 0.62 3.06 -2.67
C THR A 105 1.03 3.80 -3.94
N TYR A 106 2.33 3.97 -4.21
CA TYR A 106 2.78 4.66 -5.41
C TYR A 106 2.52 3.84 -6.67
N GLY A 107 1.84 4.44 -7.64
CA GLY A 107 1.40 3.75 -8.86
C GLY A 107 0.31 2.70 -8.64
N SER A 108 -0.33 2.70 -7.46
CA SER A 108 -1.31 1.70 -7.11
C SER A 108 -2.68 1.91 -7.76
N SER A 109 -3.44 0.82 -7.83
CA SER A 109 -4.81 0.80 -8.32
C SER A 109 -5.68 -0.07 -7.42
N TRP A 110 -6.90 0.37 -7.17
CA TRP A 110 -7.85 -0.44 -6.42
C TRP A 110 -8.27 -1.70 -7.21
N ASP A 111 -8.46 -2.80 -6.49
CA ASP A 111 -8.97 -4.09 -6.96
C ASP A 111 -9.63 -4.82 -5.77
N ALA A 112 -10.58 -5.72 -6.02
CA ALA A 112 -11.39 -6.39 -5.00
C ALA A 112 -10.61 -7.35 -4.08
N ASP A 113 -9.43 -7.81 -4.51
CA ASP A 113 -8.64 -8.81 -3.80
C ASP A 113 -7.58 -8.17 -2.87
N ALA A 114 -6.30 -8.51 -3.05
CA ALA A 114 -5.20 -8.02 -2.22
C ALA A 114 -5.17 -6.49 -2.06
N PRO A 115 -5.42 -5.68 -3.11
CA PRO A 115 -5.53 -4.23 -2.97
C PRO A 115 -6.62 -3.77 -1.99
N ASN A 116 -7.80 -4.38 -2.01
CA ASN A 116 -8.88 -4.04 -1.07
C ASN A 116 -8.46 -4.31 0.39
N TYR A 117 -7.82 -5.46 0.67
CA TYR A 117 -7.33 -5.74 2.03
C TYR A 117 -6.28 -4.71 2.48
N LEU A 118 -5.39 -4.28 1.58
CA LEU A 118 -4.39 -3.26 1.92
C LEU A 118 -5.06 -1.94 2.23
N GLN A 119 -6.03 -1.53 1.41
CA GLN A 119 -6.79 -0.31 1.63
C GLN A 119 -7.53 -0.34 2.98
N GLU A 120 -8.23 -1.42 3.30
CA GLU A 120 -8.89 -1.60 4.61
C GLU A 120 -7.92 -1.43 5.78
N VAL A 121 -6.73 -2.05 5.69
CA VAL A 121 -5.66 -1.89 6.68
C VAL A 121 -5.20 -0.44 6.82
N LEU A 122 -5.08 0.30 5.71
CA LEU A 122 -4.72 1.72 5.74
C LEU A 122 -5.78 2.55 6.48
N HIS A 123 -7.07 2.33 6.22
CA HIS A 123 -8.16 3.03 6.93
C HIS A 123 -8.12 2.75 8.43
N GLU A 124 -7.98 1.49 8.82
CA GLU A 124 -7.90 1.11 10.23
C GLU A 124 -6.69 1.75 10.93
N LEU A 125 -5.51 1.71 10.30
CA LEU A 125 -4.30 2.30 10.87
C LEU A 125 -4.36 3.83 10.92
N MET A 126 -4.95 4.49 9.93
CA MET A 126 -5.11 5.95 9.90
C MET A 126 -5.91 6.45 11.11
N ALA A 127 -6.96 5.74 11.51
CA ALA A 127 -7.79 6.12 12.66
C ALA A 127 -6.95 6.25 13.96
N GLY A 128 -6.01 5.32 14.17
CA GLY A 128 -5.11 5.31 15.33
C GLY A 128 -3.81 6.11 15.15
N LYS A 129 -3.32 6.29 13.92
CA LYS A 129 -1.98 6.81 13.60
C LYS A 129 -1.97 8.03 12.68
N LYS A 130 -3.09 8.76 12.56
CA LYS A 130 -3.23 9.95 11.71
C LYS A 130 -2.06 10.94 11.76
N ASP A 131 -1.56 11.28 12.95
CA ASP A 131 -0.44 12.22 13.08
C ASP A 131 0.82 11.72 12.40
N ALA A 132 1.11 10.42 12.49
CA ALA A 132 2.28 9.80 11.87
C ALA A 132 2.12 9.73 10.34
N PHE A 133 0.94 9.35 9.84
CA PHE A 133 0.64 9.38 8.40
C PHE A 133 0.79 10.78 7.81
N PHE A 134 0.16 11.79 8.42
CA PHE A 134 0.23 13.16 7.92
C PHE A 134 1.64 13.74 8.04
N ALA A 135 2.37 13.42 9.11
CA ALA A 135 3.78 13.79 9.25
C ALA A 135 4.61 13.18 8.11
N GLU A 136 4.37 11.91 7.77
CA GLU A 136 5.10 11.24 6.70
C GLU A 136 4.77 11.81 5.33
N LEU A 137 3.48 11.94 5.00
CA LEU A 137 3.00 12.54 3.75
C LEU A 137 3.53 13.98 3.56
N SER A 138 3.69 14.74 4.65
CA SER A 138 4.25 16.10 4.58
C SER A 138 5.69 16.19 4.05
N LYS A 139 6.43 15.08 4.11
CA LYS A 139 7.80 14.97 3.58
C LYS A 139 7.84 14.53 2.12
N ARG A 140 6.72 14.01 1.60
CA ARG A 140 6.64 13.41 0.26
C ARG A 140 6.36 14.48 -0.80
N SER A 141 6.64 14.13 -2.07
CA SER A 141 6.28 14.99 -3.20
C SER A 141 4.76 15.13 -3.30
N LYS A 142 4.28 16.20 -3.95
CA LYS A 142 2.83 16.38 -4.16
C LYS A 142 2.19 15.23 -4.94
N ALA A 143 2.92 14.66 -5.90
CA ALA A 143 2.47 13.49 -6.65
C ALA A 143 2.29 12.29 -5.71
N ALA A 144 3.31 11.97 -4.92
CA ALA A 144 3.25 10.88 -3.94
C ALA A 144 2.13 11.07 -2.87
N GLN A 145 1.90 12.31 -2.43
CA GLN A 145 0.78 12.62 -1.54
C GLN A 145 -0.55 12.30 -2.22
N PHE A 146 -0.71 12.69 -3.48
CA PHE A 146 -1.92 12.45 -4.24
C PHE A 146 -2.13 10.98 -4.58
N ASP A 147 -1.07 10.24 -4.96
CA ASP A 147 -1.12 8.80 -5.21
C ASP A 147 -1.59 8.02 -3.97
N PHE A 148 -1.06 8.36 -2.79
CA PHE A 148 -1.52 7.76 -1.54
C PHE A 148 -3.01 7.98 -1.33
N TRP A 149 -3.48 9.23 -1.45
CA TRP A 149 -4.89 9.54 -1.24
C TRP A 149 -5.80 8.99 -2.34
N ALA A 150 -5.33 8.92 -3.58
CA ALA A 150 -6.04 8.33 -4.70
C ALA A 150 -6.36 6.86 -4.41
N PHE A 151 -5.36 6.09 -3.98
CA PHE A 151 -5.56 4.72 -3.54
C PHE A 151 -6.47 4.65 -2.31
N TYR A 152 -6.21 5.48 -1.29
CA TYR A 152 -6.96 5.50 -0.04
C TYR A 152 -8.46 5.71 -0.24
N TRP A 153 -8.86 6.57 -1.19
CA TRP A 153 -10.28 6.87 -1.43
C TRP A 153 -10.94 6.03 -2.52
N SER A 154 -10.15 5.37 -3.37
CA SER A 154 -10.68 4.62 -4.52
C SER A 154 -11.72 3.59 -4.08
N SER A 155 -12.89 3.60 -4.72
CA SER A 155 -13.93 2.60 -4.45
C SER A 155 -14.67 2.27 -5.75
N PRO A 156 -15.05 1.00 -5.96
CA PRO A 156 -15.91 0.63 -7.09
C PRO A 156 -17.34 1.18 -6.93
N ALA A 157 -17.74 1.53 -5.70
CA ALA A 157 -19.08 1.98 -5.38
C ALA A 157 -19.11 3.48 -5.15
N LYS A 158 -19.90 4.19 -5.96
CA LYS A 158 -20.29 5.57 -5.65
C LYS A 158 -21.34 5.56 -4.56
N ASN A 159 -20.93 5.80 -3.34
CA ASN A 159 -21.85 6.01 -2.25
C ASN A 159 -22.02 7.52 -2.09
N GLY A 160 -23.28 7.99 -2.15
CA GLY A 160 -23.61 9.42 -2.01
C GLY A 160 -23.16 10.04 -0.68
N THR A 161 -23.69 11.21 -0.38
CA THR A 161 -23.20 12.13 0.66
C THR A 161 -23.25 11.63 2.13
N ASP A 162 -23.71 10.40 2.41
CA ASP A 162 -23.74 9.78 3.76
C ASP A 162 -22.85 8.53 3.87
N SER A 163 -21.81 8.45 3.05
CA SER A 163 -20.90 7.31 3.08
C SER A 163 -19.92 7.35 4.28
N PRO A 164 -19.39 6.18 4.72
CA PRO A 164 -18.33 6.12 5.72
C PRO A 164 -17.10 6.96 5.36
N TYR A 165 -16.71 6.99 4.08
CA TYR A 165 -15.55 7.77 3.63
C TYR A 165 -15.79 9.28 3.71
N GLU A 166 -17.00 9.77 3.48
CA GLU A 166 -17.33 11.18 3.67
C GLU A 166 -17.19 11.60 5.15
N LYS A 167 -17.65 10.74 6.07
CA LYS A 167 -17.52 10.95 7.52
C LYS A 167 -16.05 10.96 7.93
N GLU A 168 -15.28 10.00 7.42
CA GLU A 168 -13.85 9.90 7.67
C GLU A 168 -13.07 11.10 7.14
N LYS A 169 -13.32 11.50 5.88
CA LYS A 169 -12.73 12.70 5.28
C LYS A 169 -12.97 13.93 6.16
N LYS A 170 -14.22 14.19 6.56
CA LYS A 170 -14.55 15.33 7.43
C LYS A 170 -13.81 15.27 8.76
N ALA A 171 -13.69 14.08 9.35
CA ALA A 171 -12.96 13.89 10.60
C ALA A 171 -11.46 14.19 10.43
N LEU A 172 -10.83 13.68 9.36
CA LEU A 172 -9.42 13.93 9.06
C LEU A 172 -9.15 15.40 8.72
N GLU A 173 -9.99 16.04 7.91
CA GLU A 173 -9.92 17.47 7.60
C GLU A 173 -9.99 18.31 8.88
N SER A 174 -10.99 18.06 9.73
CA SER A 174 -11.17 18.79 10.98
C SER A 174 -9.96 18.64 11.92
N ALA A 175 -9.44 17.42 12.05
CA ALA A 175 -8.33 17.11 12.96
C ALA A 175 -6.98 17.64 12.48
N MET A 176 -6.75 17.68 11.16
CA MET A 176 -5.40 17.85 10.61
C MET A 176 -5.18 19.18 9.88
N LYS A 177 -6.23 19.95 9.56
CA LYS A 177 -6.13 21.17 8.73
C LYS A 177 -5.20 22.24 9.30
N ASP A 178 -5.16 22.40 10.62
CA ASP A 178 -4.37 23.46 11.25
C ASP A 178 -2.88 23.10 11.27
N LYS A 179 -2.55 21.81 11.37
CA LYS A 179 -1.17 21.31 11.44
C LYS A 179 -0.59 20.97 10.06
N TYR A 180 -1.41 20.45 9.15
CA TYR A 180 -1.00 19.97 7.83
C TYR A 180 -1.94 20.43 6.71
N PRO A 181 -2.13 21.75 6.51
CA PRO A 181 -3.13 22.29 5.58
C PRO A 181 -2.94 21.83 4.13
N GLN A 182 -1.69 21.66 3.68
CA GLN A 182 -1.39 21.19 2.32
C GLN A 182 -1.74 19.71 2.13
N ILE A 183 -1.55 18.88 3.16
CA ILE A 183 -1.86 17.45 3.10
C ILE A 183 -3.37 17.24 3.15
N VAL A 184 -4.07 18.03 3.96
CA VAL A 184 -5.53 18.08 3.95
C VAL A 184 -6.06 18.49 2.58
N ARG A 185 -5.44 19.48 1.92
CA ARG A 185 -5.84 19.86 0.55
C ARG A 185 -5.67 18.70 -0.45
N ALA A 186 -4.56 17.97 -0.38
CA ALA A 186 -4.33 16.80 -1.24
C ALA A 186 -5.36 15.69 -0.96
N LEU A 187 -5.67 15.43 0.32
CA LEU A 187 -6.71 14.51 0.76
C LEU A 187 -8.07 14.88 0.15
N SER A 188 -8.51 16.12 0.30
CA SER A 188 -9.83 16.57 -0.17
C SER A 188 -9.94 16.46 -1.70
N LEU A 189 -8.87 16.85 -2.40
CA LEU A 189 -8.83 16.79 -3.86
C LEU A 189 -8.88 15.33 -4.34
N ALA A 190 -8.04 14.46 -3.81
CA ALA A 190 -8.04 13.05 -4.20
C ALA A 190 -9.39 12.38 -3.91
N TYR A 191 -10.03 12.71 -2.78
CA TYR A 191 -11.38 12.25 -2.50
C TYR A 191 -12.36 12.67 -3.59
N GLU A 192 -12.35 13.93 -4.03
CA GLU A 192 -13.22 14.42 -5.10
C GLU A 192 -13.04 13.65 -6.41
N TYR A 193 -11.79 13.34 -6.80
CA TYR A 193 -11.52 12.65 -8.06
C TYR A 193 -11.78 11.13 -8.03
N TYR A 194 -11.49 10.47 -6.90
CA TYR A 194 -11.48 9.00 -6.81
C TYR A 194 -12.70 8.43 -6.09
N TYR A 195 -13.54 9.29 -5.49
CA TYR A 195 -14.71 8.86 -4.74
C TYR A 195 -15.93 9.80 -4.85
N GLY A 196 -15.70 11.12 -4.73
CA GLY A 196 -16.73 12.16 -4.80
C GLY A 196 -17.40 12.26 -6.17
N GLU A 197 -18.53 12.96 -6.25
CA GLU A 197 -19.17 13.23 -7.55
C GLU A 197 -18.19 13.95 -8.48
N ALA A 198 -18.13 13.48 -9.73
CA ALA A 198 -17.24 13.98 -10.77
C ALA A 198 -17.35 15.51 -10.91
N MET A 199 -16.22 16.19 -11.03
CA MET A 199 -16.22 17.58 -11.50
C MET A 199 -17.10 17.68 -12.75
N PRO A 200 -18.07 18.60 -12.81
CA PRO A 200 -18.68 18.96 -14.07
C PRO A 200 -17.58 19.51 -14.98
N LEU A 201 -17.44 18.90 -16.17
CA LEU A 201 -16.62 19.41 -17.27
C LEU A 201 -17.11 20.79 -17.72
#